data_AF-A0A2G1VK45-F1
#
_entry.id   AF-A0A2G1VK45-F1
#
_cell.length_a   1.000
_cell.length_b   1.000
_cell.length_c   1.000
_cell.angle_alpha   90.00
_cell.angle_beta   90.00
_cell.angle_gamma   90.00
#
_symmetry.space_group_name_H-M   'P 1'
#
loop_
_entity.id
_entity.type
_entity.pdbx_description
1 polymer ?
#
loop_
_entity_poly.entity_id
_entity_poly.type
_entity_poly.pdbx_seq_one_letter_code
_entity_poly.pdbx_strand_id
1 'polypeptide(L)' 'MADDDTLEALKTAFTFMPQPVEVNRFEYGDDADRILAQVNFVREVLVGHGIDPEEVADEINPDAAPNSCY' A
#
# COMPACT_ATOMS: atom_id res chain seq x y z
N MET A 1 2.77 13.35 18.43
CA MET A 1 2.38 13.58 17.04
C MET A 1 3.15 12.56 16.22
N ALA A 2 2.52 11.80 15.34
CA ALA A 2 3.27 11.18 14.25
C ALA A 2 3.67 12.32 13.31
N ASP A 3 4.96 12.43 13.00
CA ASP A 3 5.48 13.46 12.09
C ASP A 3 4.82 13.27 10.72
N ASP A 4 4.40 14.37 10.09
CA ASP A 4 3.73 14.35 8.77
C ASP A 4 4.59 13.60 7.73
N ASP A 5 5.92 13.78 7.81
CA ASP A 5 6.93 13.05 7.04
C ASP A 5 6.87 11.52 7.26
N THR A 6 6.53 11.05 8.47
CA THR A 6 6.39 9.60 8.74
C THR A 6 5.19 9.04 8.02
N LEU A 7 4.10 9.80 7.98
CA LEU A 7 2.87 9.44 7.31
C LEU A 7 3.09 9.43 5.79
N GLU A 8 3.71 10.48 5.24
CA GLU A 8 4.11 10.54 3.81
C GLU A 8 5.06 9.40 3.42
N ALA A 9 6.02 9.02 4.27
CA ALA A 9 6.92 7.91 4.00
C ALA A 9 6.18 6.56 3.97
N LEU A 10 5.23 6.33 4.88
CA LEU A 10 4.38 5.14 4.89
C LEU A 10 3.49 5.07 3.66
N LYS A 11 2.87 6.21 3.32
CA LYS A 11 2.07 6.38 2.11
C LYS A 11 2.88 6.00 0.87
N THR A 12 4.07 6.58 0.73
CA THR A 12 4.99 6.31 -0.39
C THR A 12 5.41 4.84 -0.45
N ALA A 13 5.81 4.26 0.69
CA ALA A 13 6.22 2.87 0.73
C ALA A 13 5.07 1.93 0.34
N PHE A 14 3.85 2.22 0.77
CA PHE A 14 2.66 1.43 0.43
C PHE A 14 2.37 1.43 -1.07
N THR A 15 2.60 2.55 -1.76
CA THR A 15 2.37 2.65 -3.21
C THR A 15 3.34 1.80 -4.05
N PHE A 16 4.51 1.46 -3.51
CA PHE A 16 5.47 0.55 -4.15
C PHE A 16 5.32 -0.91 -3.70
N MET A 17 4.43 -1.20 -2.74
CA MET A 17 4.17 -2.58 -2.32
C MET A 17 3.29 -3.30 -3.35
N PRO A 18 3.48 -4.62 -3.54
CA PRO A 18 2.62 -5.41 -4.41
C PRO A 18 1.20 -5.43 -3.86
N GLN A 19 0.20 -5.40 -4.75
CA GLN A 19 -1.18 -5.48 -4.30
C GLN A 19 -1.42 -6.84 -3.62
N PRO A 20 -2.21 -6.90 -2.54
CA PRO A 20 -2.48 -8.15 -1.84
C PRO A 20 -3.16 -9.18 -2.75
N VAL A 21 -3.82 -8.76 -3.83
CA VAL A 21 -4.38 -9.65 -4.86
C VAL A 21 -3.32 -10.27 -5.78
N GLU A 22 -2.19 -9.60 -5.95
CA GLU A 22 -1.04 -10.05 -6.77
C GLU A 22 -0.07 -10.90 -5.96
N VAL A 23 -0.04 -10.75 -4.62
CA VAL A 23 0.81 -11.56 -3.74
C VAL A 23 0.26 -12.97 -3.62
N ASN A 24 0.85 -13.90 -4.37
CA ASN A 24 0.47 -15.31 -4.33
C ASN A 24 1.67 -16.22 -4.01
N ARG A 25 1.39 -17.38 -3.39
CA ARG A 25 2.41 -18.40 -3.04
C ARG A 25 3.14 -18.97 -4.25
N PHE A 26 2.59 -18.80 -5.46
CA PHE A 26 3.25 -19.21 -6.70
C PHE A 26 4.42 -18.30 -7.09
N GLU A 27 4.32 -16.99 -6.86
CA GLU A 27 5.39 -16.03 -7.17
C GLU A 27 6.33 -15.81 -5.99
N TYR A 28 5.77 -15.69 -4.79
CA TYR A 28 6.52 -15.33 -3.59
C TYR A 28 6.79 -16.52 -2.66
N GLY A 29 6.34 -17.73 -3.00
CA GLY A 29 6.62 -18.92 -2.21
C GLY A 29 6.11 -18.83 -0.76
N ASP A 30 7.00 -19.13 0.19
CA ASP A 30 6.75 -19.05 1.63
C ASP A 30 6.68 -17.59 2.12
N ASP A 31 7.36 -16.66 1.45
CA ASP A 31 7.36 -15.24 1.78
C ASP A 31 6.05 -14.52 1.41
N ALA A 32 5.18 -15.14 0.60
CA ALA A 32 3.89 -14.56 0.21
C ALA A 32 3.03 -14.18 1.43
N ASP A 33 2.99 -15.05 2.43
CA ASP A 33 2.24 -14.85 3.67
C ASP A 33 2.82 -13.68 4.48
N ARG A 34 4.17 -13.58 4.52
CA ARG A 34 4.89 -12.50 5.19
C ARG A 34 4.65 -11.15 4.52
N ILE A 35 4.68 -11.11 3.18
CA ILE A 35 4.46 -9.89 2.41
C ILE A 35 3.00 -9.44 2.56
N LEU A 36 2.03 -10.36 2.47
CA LEU A 36 0.63 -10.07 2.73
C LEU A 36 0.42 -9.51 4.14
N ALA A 37 1.06 -10.08 5.16
CA ALA A 37 0.98 -9.57 6.52
C ALA A 37 1.54 -8.15 6.64
N GLN A 38 2.68 -7.87 5.98
CA GLN A 38 3.28 -6.53 5.97
C GLN A 38 2.39 -5.49 5.28
N VAL A 39 1.82 -5.84 4.13
CA VAL A 39 0.89 -4.96 3.38
C VAL A 39 -0.35 -4.66 4.21
N ASN A 40 -0.96 -5.69 4.82
CA ASN A 40 -2.14 -5.49 5.67
C ASN A 40 -1.81 -4.66 6.92
N PHE A 41 -0.64 -4.84 7.52
CA PHE A 41 -0.22 -4.05 8.68
C PHE A 41 -0.13 -2.55 8.37
N VAL A 42 0.53 -2.17 7.27
CA VAL A 42 0.63 -0.77 6.86
C VAL A 42 -0.75 -0.19 6.55
N ARG A 43 -1.61 -1.00 5.91
CA ARG A 43 -2.99 -0.64 5.59
C ARG A 43 -3.82 -0.34 6.85
N GLU A 44 -3.74 -1.19 7.87
CA GLU A 44 -4.43 -0.97 9.16
C GLU A 44 -3.94 0.29 9.88
N VAL A 45 -2.63 0.55 9.85
CA VAL A 45 -2.05 1.77 10.43
C VAL A 45 -2.57 3.01 9.71
N LEU A 46 -2.56 3.04 8.37
CA LEU A 46 -3.10 4.16 7.59
C LEU A 46 -4.57 4.42 7.91
N VAL A 47 -5.40 3.37 7.94
CA VAL A 47 -6.82 3.47 8.31
C VAL A 47 -7.00 3.98 9.74
N GLY A 48 -6.18 3.50 10.69
CA GLY A 48 -6.19 3.97 12.07
C GLY A 48 -5.83 5.45 12.23
N HIS A 49 -5.11 6.01 11.26
CA HIS A 49 -4.79 7.43 11.15
C HIS A 49 -5.85 8.24 10.37
N GLY A 50 -6.95 7.61 9.91
CA GLY A 50 -8.00 8.24 9.12
C GLY A 50 -7.60 8.46 7.65
N ILE A 51 -6.62 7.72 7.16
CA ILE A 51 -6.17 7.76 5.77
C ILE A 51 -6.68 6.52 5.04
N ASP A 52 -7.33 6.74 3.90
CA ASP A 52 -7.78 5.66 3.05
C ASP A 52 -6.64 5.16 2.15
N PRO A 53 -6.13 3.93 2.35
CA PRO A 53 -4.97 3.40 1.63
C PRO A 53 -5.15 3.31 0.12
N GLU A 54 -6.40 3.25 -0.35
CA GLU A 54 -6.74 3.30 -1.79
C GLU A 54 -6.60 4.72 -2.36
N GLU A 55 -6.96 5.76 -1.60
CA GLU A 55 -6.70 7.16 -2.00
C GLU A 55 -5.20 7.47 -1.97
N VAL A 56 -4.45 6.90 -1.04
CA VAL A 56 -3.00 7.11 -0.96
C VAL A 56 -2.28 6.63 -2.22
N ALA A 57 -2.66 5.47 -2.74
CA ALA A 57 -2.05 4.91 -3.94
C ALA A 57 -2.27 5.84 -5.16
N ASP A 58 -3.45 6.43 -5.26
CA ASP A 58 -3.84 7.39 -6.30
C ASP A 58 -3.17 8.76 -6.10
N GLU A 59 -3.06 9.24 -4.85
CA GLU A 59 -2.42 10.52 -4.47
C GLU A 59 -0.90 10.50 -4.73
N ILE A 60 -0.21 9.42 -4.35
CA ILE A 60 1.24 9.30 -4.49
C ILE A 60 1.64 8.88 -5.91
N ASN A 61 0.86 8.00 -6.55
CA ASN A 61 1.19 7.48 -7.87
C ASN A 61 -0.02 7.58 -8.80
N PRO A 62 -0.36 8.81 -9.23
CA PRO A 62 -1.47 9.06 -10.14
C PRO A 62 -1.28 8.40 -11.52
N ASP A 63 -0.07 7.93 -11.83
CA ASP A 63 0.28 7.20 -13.06
C ASP A 63 0.05 5.68 -12.95
N ALA A 64 -0.03 5.13 -11.73
CA ALA A 64 -0.37 3.73 -11.47
C ALA A 64 -1.87 3.48 -11.30
N ALA A 65 -2.66 4.53 -11.05
CA ALA A 65 -4.08 4.50 -11.33
C ALA A 65 -4.22 4.09 -12.81
N PRO A 66 -4.87 2.96 -13.15
CA PRO A 66 -5.06 2.59 -14.53
C PRO A 66 -5.80 3.77 -15.16
N ASN A 67 -5.09 4.53 -16.00
CA ASN A 67 -5.59 5.67 -16.75
C ASN A 67 -7.06 5.44 -17.06
N SER A 68 -7.96 6.04 -16.29
CA SER A 68 -9.36 6.09 -16.64
C SER A 68 -9.48 7.18 -17.70
N CYS A 69 -8.84 6.91 -18.84
CA CYS A 69 -9.07 7.59 -20.08
C CYS A 69 -10.35 6.97 -20.65
N TYR A 70 -11.50 7.48 -20.22
CA TYR A 70 -12.76 7.33 -20.94
C TYR A 70 -13.72 8.49 -20.69
#